data_AF-H9ZZL6-F1
#
_entry.id   AF-H9ZZL6-F1
#
_cell.length_a   1.000
_cell.length_b   1.000
_cell.length_c   1.000
_cell.angle_alpha   90.00
_cell.angle_beta   90.00
_cell.angle_gamma   90.00
#
_symmetry.space_group_name_H-M   'P 1'
#
loop_
_entity.id
_entity.type
_entity.pdbx_description
1 polymer ?
#
loop_
_entity_poly.entity_id
_entity_poly.type
_entity_poly.pdbx_seq_one_letter_code
_entity_poly.pdbx_strand_id
1 'polypeptide(L)'
;MLVHFGTYPRTHSIRRLIKDLTKINTKLRSFIEDEDKLHYIARLEEAYVASRYFPYTYEEKETISLFKFVKEVFKPIIDEL
;
A
#
# COMPACT_ATOMS: atom_id res chain seq x y z
N MET A 1 -6.20 2.43 10.83
CA MET A 1 -5.32 1.77 11.82
C MET A 1 -5.27 2.48 13.17
N LEU A 2 -4.96 3.78 13.19
CA LEU A 2 -5.05 4.62 14.40
C LEU A 2 -6.40 4.45 15.13
N VAL A 3 -7.48 4.51 14.36
CA VAL A 3 -8.85 4.40 14.89
C VAL A 3 -9.17 3.00 15.42
N HIS A 4 -8.73 1.93 14.72
CA HIS A 4 -9.12 0.56 15.09
C HIS A 4 -8.22 -0.10 16.14
N PHE A 5 -6.93 0.22 16.19
CA PHE A 5 -5.97 -0.44 17.10
C PHE A 5 -5.55 0.44 18.28
N GLY A 6 -6.10 1.67 18.40
CA GLY A 6 -5.80 2.61 19.49
C GLY A 6 -4.32 3.00 19.60
N THR A 7 -3.51 2.64 18.62
CA THR A 7 -2.06 2.77 18.62
C THR A 7 -1.58 3.21 17.24
N TYR A 8 -0.46 3.94 17.21
CA TYR A 8 0.19 4.37 15.97
C TYR A 8 1.45 3.55 15.72
N PRO A 9 1.43 2.61 14.76
CA PRO A 9 2.65 1.92 14.37
C PRO A 9 3.56 2.95 13.69
N ARG A 10 4.68 3.28 14.34
CA ARG A 10 5.70 4.19 13.81
C ARG A 10 6.57 3.49 12.75
N THR A 11 5.93 2.88 11.75
CA THR A 11 6.58 2.16 10.66
C THR A 11 6.18 2.75 9.31
N HIS A 12 7.11 2.75 8.37
CA HIS A 12 6.86 3.12 6.97
C HIS A 12 6.54 1.90 6.10
N SER A 13 6.51 0.69 6.66
CA SER A 13 6.15 -0.51 5.90
C SER A 13 4.64 -0.62 5.75
N ILE A 14 4.15 -0.29 4.56
CA ILE A 14 2.78 -0.55 4.11
C ILE A 14 2.42 -2.04 4.26
N ARG A 15 3.34 -2.96 3.94
CA ARG A 15 3.11 -4.41 4.11
C ARG A 15 2.84 -4.80 5.56
N ARG A 16 3.64 -4.27 6.49
CA ARG A 16 3.42 -4.48 7.92
C ARG A 16 2.06 -3.92 8.34
N LEU A 17 1.76 -2.71 7.88
CA LEU A 17 0.49 -2.05 8.16
C LEU A 17 -0.72 -2.88 7.66
N ILE A 18 -0.68 -3.37 6.43
CA ILE A 18 -1.71 -4.24 5.86
C ILE A 18 -1.85 -5.52 6.68
N LYS A 19 -0.74 -6.18 7.02
CA LYS A 19 -0.74 -7.41 7.83
C LYS A 19 -1.35 -7.22 9.21
N ASP A 20 -1.20 -6.04 9.81
CA ASP A 20 -1.88 -5.75 11.05
C ASP A 20 -3.39 -5.54 10.83
N LEU A 21 -3.80 -4.86 9.76
CA LEU A 21 -5.21 -4.68 9.39
C LEU A 21 -5.92 -5.98 8.97
N THR A 22 -5.21 -7.00 8.50
CA THR A 22 -5.84 -8.30 8.18
C THR A 22 -6.48 -8.97 9.40
N LYS A 23 -6.09 -8.58 10.61
CA LYS A 23 -6.72 -9.04 11.86
C LYS A 23 -8.16 -8.53 12.01
N ILE A 24 -8.52 -7.45 11.30
CA ILE A 24 -9.85 -6.83 11.31
C ILE A 24 -10.61 -7.23 10.05
N ASN A 25 -9.99 -7.12 8.88
CA ASN A 25 -10.61 -7.44 7.59
C ASN A 25 -9.72 -8.37 6.77
N THR A 26 -10.17 -9.62 6.61
CA THR A 26 -9.43 -10.66 5.90
C THR A 26 -9.31 -10.42 4.39
N LYS A 27 -10.17 -9.58 3.77
CA LYS A 27 -10.05 -9.22 2.34
C LYS A 27 -8.70 -8.57 2.02
N LEU A 28 -8.14 -7.85 2.99
CA LEU A 28 -6.84 -7.19 2.86
C LEU A 28 -5.67 -8.16 2.73
N ARG A 29 -5.87 -9.42 3.09
CA ARG A 29 -4.83 -10.46 2.99
C ARG A 29 -4.36 -10.65 1.55
N SER A 30 -5.25 -10.44 0.57
CA SER A 30 -4.88 -10.50 -0.83
C SER A 30 -3.76 -9.50 -1.19
N PHE A 31 -3.66 -8.33 -0.56
CA PHE A 31 -2.57 -7.37 -0.86
C PHE A 31 -1.17 -7.83 -0.44
N ILE A 32 -1.06 -8.92 0.33
CA ILE A 32 0.22 -9.48 0.80
C ILE A 32 0.45 -10.93 0.36
N GLU A 33 -0.51 -11.56 -0.30
CA GLU A 33 -0.44 -12.96 -0.76
C GLU A 33 -0.61 -13.10 -2.29
N ASP A 34 -1.30 -12.17 -2.93
CA ASP A 34 -1.47 -12.10 -4.38
C ASP A 34 -0.23 -11.42 -5.00
N GLU A 35 0.48 -12.13 -5.89
CA GLU A 35 1.73 -11.65 -6.48
C GLU A 35 1.54 -10.31 -7.22
N ASP A 36 0.48 -10.19 -8.02
CA ASP A 36 0.20 -8.98 -8.80
C ASP A 36 0.01 -7.77 -7.88
N LYS A 37 -0.77 -7.93 -6.81
CA LYS A 37 -1.00 -6.86 -5.83
C LYS A 37 0.26 -6.55 -5.02
N LEU A 38 1.04 -7.57 -4.68
CA LEU A 38 2.28 -7.42 -3.91
C LEU A 38 3.29 -6.56 -4.67
N HIS A 39 3.38 -6.70 -6.00
CA HIS A 39 4.22 -5.85 -6.84
C HIS A 39 3.84 -4.36 -6.72
N TYR A 40 2.55 -4.02 -6.76
CA TYR A 40 2.11 -2.63 -6.57
C TYR A 40 2.43 -2.10 -5.16
N ILE A 41 2.19 -2.90 -4.12
CA ILE A 41 2.52 -2.50 -2.75
C ILE A 41 4.03 -2.25 -2.58
N ALA A 42 4.87 -3.13 -3.13
CA ALA A 42 6.32 -2.98 -3.06
C ALA A 42 6.79 -1.70 -3.76
N ARG A 43 6.24 -1.38 -4.95
CA ARG A 43 6.53 -0.14 -5.67
C ARG A 43 6.11 1.10 -4.89
N LEU A 44 4.95 1.08 -4.22
CA LEU A 44 4.50 2.20 -3.37
C LEU A 44 5.44 2.41 -2.16
N GLU A 45 5.88 1.34 -1.50
CA GLU A 45 6.84 1.43 -0.39
C GLU A 45 8.19 2.01 -0.86
N GLU A 46 8.68 1.57 -2.01
CA GLU A 46 9.93 2.09 -2.58
C GLU A 46 9.82 3.56 -2.99
N ALA A 47 8.72 3.93 -3.64
CA ALA A 47 8.46 5.30 -4.07
C ALA A 47 8.46 6.30 -2.91
N TYR A 48 8.10 5.89 -1.68
CA TYR A 48 8.15 6.76 -0.49
C TYR A 48 9.56 7.34 -0.26
N VAL A 49 10.61 6.57 -0.53
CA VAL A 49 12.01 7.04 -0.41
C VAL A 49 12.51 7.55 -1.75
N ALA A 50 12.30 6.77 -2.82
CA ALA A 50 12.96 7.02 -4.10
C ALA A 50 12.53 8.31 -4.79
N SER A 51 11.24 8.66 -4.70
CA SER A 51 10.72 9.91 -5.30
C SER A 51 11.31 11.20 -4.71
N ARG A 52 11.97 11.13 -3.54
CA ARG A 52 12.49 12.30 -2.83
C ARG A 52 14.01 12.36 -2.80
N TYR A 53 14.66 11.21 -2.71
CA TYR A 53 16.09 11.13 -2.38
C TYR A 53 16.96 10.54 -3.48
N PHE A 54 16.38 9.92 -4.51
CA PHE A 54 17.13 9.39 -5.63
C PHE A 54 16.92 10.24 -6.89
N PRO A 55 17.95 10.39 -7.75
CA PRO A 55 17.84 11.08 -9.03
C PRO A 55 17.18 10.18 -10.08
N TYR A 56 16.10 9.50 -9.69
CA TYR A 56 15.32 8.61 -10.53
C TYR A 56 14.01 9.30 -10.92
N THR A 57 13.69 9.27 -12.21
CA THR A 57 12.42 9.79 -12.74
C THR A 57 11.53 8.62 -13.08
N TYR A 58 10.31 8.62 -12.55
CA TYR A 58 9.28 7.65 -12.89
C TYR A 58 8.70 7.98 -14.26
N GLU A 59 8.45 6.94 -15.06
CA GLU A 59 7.69 7.08 -16.30
C GLU A 59 6.22 7.38 -15.99
N GLU A 60 5.58 8.18 -16.85
CA GLU A 60 4.16 8.54 -16.67
C GLU A 60 3.28 7.28 -16.62
N LYS A 61 3.56 6.29 -17.49
CA LYS A 61 2.82 5.02 -17.54
C LYS A 61 2.91 4.23 -16.24
N GLU A 62 4.09 4.20 -15.59
CA GLU A 62 4.27 3.53 -14.30
C GLU A 62 3.47 4.23 -13.22
N THR A 63 3.54 5.56 -13.19
CA THR A 63 2.84 6.40 -12.22
C THR A 63 1.32 6.26 -12.34
N ILE A 64 0.79 6.31 -13.57
CA ILE A 64 -0.64 6.13 -13.84
C ILE A 64 -1.09 4.73 -13.41
N SER A 65 -0.29 3.70 -13.69
CA SER A 65 -0.62 2.32 -13.29
C SER A 65 -0.74 2.19 -11.76
N LEU A 66 0.26 2.69 -11.02
CA LEU A 66 0.25 2.72 -9.55
C LEU A 66 -0.93 3.52 -9.00
N PHE A 67 -1.22 4.67 -9.60
CA PHE A 67 -2.33 5.53 -9.19
C PHE A 67 -3.69 4.83 -9.38
N LYS A 68 -3.90 4.17 -10.51
CA LYS A 68 -5.12 3.38 -10.77
C LYS A 68 -5.28 2.26 -9.77
N PHE A 69 -4.22 1.49 -9.49
CA PHE A 69 -4.25 0.46 -8.46
C PHE A 69 -4.70 1.02 -7.10
N VAL A 70 -4.15 2.16 -6.67
CA VAL A 70 -4.55 2.79 -5.40
C VAL A 70 -6.01 3.21 -5.42
N LYS A 71 -6.48 3.85 -6.50
CA LYS A 71 -7.83 4.39 -6.61
C LYS A 71 -8.92 3.34 -6.78
N GLU A 72 -8.64 2.33 -7.58
CA GLU A 72 -9.65 1.37 -8.06
C GLU A 72 -9.62 0.05 -7.27
N VAL A 73 -8.47 -0.31 -6.69
CA VAL A 73 -8.31 -1.59 -5.97
C VAL A 73 -8.09 -1.37 -4.48
N PHE A 74 -7.10 -0.56 -4.10
CA PHE A 74 -6.72 -0.41 -2.69
C PHE A 74 -7.74 0.39 -1.89
N LYS A 75 -8.07 1.60 -2.35
CA LYS A 75 -8.93 2.54 -1.63
C LYS A 75 -10.34 2.00 -1.36
N PRO A 76 -11.06 1.37 -2.30
CA PRO A 76 -12.40 0.86 -2.03
C PRO A 76 -12.44 -0.16 -0.89
N ILE A 77 -11.44 -1.05 -0.82
CA ILE A 77 -11.38 -2.06 0.25
C ILE A 77 -11.04 -1.42 1.62
N ILE A 78 -10.25 -0.35 1.62
CA ILE A 78 -9.92 0.38 2.84
C ILE A 78 -11.09 1.25 3.32
N ASP A 79 -11.85 1.84 2.41
CA ASP A 79 -13.01 2.67 2.75
C ASP A 79 -14.19 1.83 3.29
N GLU A 80 -14.17 0.49 3.10
CA GLU A 80 -15.11 -0.47 3.71
C GLU A 80 -14.79 -0.83 5.18
N LEU A 81 -13.64 -0.42 5.72
CA LEU A 81 -13.21 -0.68 7.12
C LEU A 81 -13.83 0.28 8.13
#